data_AF-A0A3D0HRQ7-F1
#
_entry.id   AF-A0A3D0HRQ7-F1
#
_cell.length_a   1.000
_cell.length_b   1.000
_cell.length_c   1.000
_cell.angle_alpha   90.00
_cell.angle_beta   90.00
_cell.angle_gamma   90.00
#
_symmetry.space_group_name_H-M   'P 1'
#
loop_
_entity.id
_entity.type
_entity.pdbx_description
1 polymer ?
#
loop_
_entity_poly.entity_id
_entity_poly.type
_entity_poly.pdbx_seq_one_letter_code
_entity_poly.pdbx_strand_id
1 'polypeptide(L)'
;MTKERWIVVVSIMMCILGCVCFWLVQKNIHKEQQTKTEEKSIYKTLSESDKKAADIYAKLYEESAENVSRIYQKTNDWEKTNKQLEKEFFTIDENIKYQMQKEGYRLEDLEKAEKLSVQTGKKAMELIRAKGKASDKRKWSDVVKKEEL
;
A
#
# COMPACT_ATOMS: atom_id res chain seq x y z
N MET A 1 -3.31 -37.37 38.16
CA MET A 1 -3.76 -37.09 36.78
C MET A 1 -3.03 -38.09 35.88
N THR A 2 -3.73 -39.04 35.23
CA THR A 2 -3.08 -40.08 34.41
C THR A 2 -2.60 -39.47 33.09
N LYS A 3 -1.45 -39.94 32.56
CA LYS A 3 -0.79 -39.40 31.35
C LYS A 3 -1.74 -39.30 30.15
N GLU A 4 -2.71 -40.21 30.06
CA GLU A 4 -3.75 -40.24 29.02
C GLU A 4 -4.71 -39.04 29.08
N ARG A 5 -5.10 -38.59 30.27
CA ARG A 5 -6.00 -37.44 30.44
C ARG A 5 -5.31 -36.12 30.07
N TRP A 6 -3.99 -36.03 30.24
CA TRP A 6 -3.21 -34.84 29.87
C TRP A 6 -3.06 -34.70 28.35
N ILE A 7 -2.83 -35.81 27.65
CA ILE A 7 -2.75 -35.84 26.17
C ILE A 7 -4.04 -35.35 25.53
N VAL A 8 -5.20 -35.78 26.05
CA VAL A 8 -6.52 -35.35 25.55
C VAL A 8 -6.73 -33.84 25.74
N VAL A 9 -6.35 -33.30 26.90
CA VAL A 9 -6.50 -31.86 27.19
C VAL A 9 -5.61 -31.01 26.29
N VAL A 10 -4.35 -31.42 26.07
CA VAL A 10 -3.41 -30.72 25.19
C VAL A 10 -3.88 -30.77 23.73
N SER A 11 -4.41 -31.92 23.27
CA SER A 11 -4.97 -32.07 21.92
C SER A 11 -6.17 -31.14 21.70
N ILE A 12 -7.10 -31.06 22.66
CA ILE A 12 -8.27 -30.17 22.57
C ILE A 12 -7.83 -28.70 22.50
N MET A 13 -6.85 -28.31 23.33
CA MET A 13 -6.38 -26.93 23.37
C MET A 13 -5.65 -26.52 22.07
N MET A 14 -4.92 -27.47 21.43
CA MET A 14 -4.30 -27.25 20.13
C MET A 14 -5.32 -27.11 18.99
N CYS A 15 -6.42 -27.88 19.03
CA CYS A 15 -7.51 -27.72 18.08
C CYS A 15 -8.20 -26.34 18.19
N ILE A 16 -8.42 -25.85 19.42
CA ILE A 16 -9.01 -24.52 19.64
C ILE A 16 -8.12 -23.42 19.06
N LEU A 17 -6.80 -23.49 19.29
CA LEU A 17 -5.85 -22.54 18.71
C LEU A 17 -5.84 -22.59 17.17
N GLY A 18 -5.87 -23.79 16.59
CA GLY A 18 -5.95 -23.96 15.14
C GLY A 18 -7.22 -23.35 14.54
N CYS A 19 -8.37 -23.53 15.19
CA CYS A 19 -9.64 -22.94 14.75
C CYS A 19 -9.62 -21.40 14.82
N VAL A 20 -9.04 -20.82 15.88
CA VAL A 20 -8.92 -19.35 16.02
C VAL A 20 -7.98 -18.78 14.95
N CYS A 21 -6.83 -19.41 14.70
CA CYS A 21 -5.91 -19.00 13.64
C CYS A 21 -6.56 -19.08 12.26
N PHE A 22 -7.29 -20.16 11.96
CA PHE A 22 -8.01 -20.33 10.70
C PHE A 22 -9.10 -19.26 10.52
N TRP A 23 -9.85 -18.93 11.58
CA TRP A 23 -10.89 -17.90 11.55
C TRP A 23 -10.32 -16.49 11.30
N LEU A 24 -9.17 -16.17 11.90
CA LEU A 24 -8.45 -14.91 11.66
C LEU A 24 -7.96 -14.79 10.21
N VAL A 25 -7.40 -15.86 9.65
CA VAL A 25 -6.95 -15.91 8.25
C VAL A 25 -8.14 -15.76 7.30
N GLN A 26 -9.24 -16.49 7.53
CA GLN A 26 -10.46 -16.38 6.74
C GLN A 26 -11.07 -14.97 6.77
N LYS A 27 -11.10 -14.32 7.94
CA LYS A 27 -11.63 -12.96 8.10
C LYS A 27 -10.78 -11.93 7.34
N ASN A 28 -9.47 -12.13 7.26
CA ASN A 28 -8.58 -11.24 6.50
C ASN A 28 -8.78 -11.41 4.98
N ILE A 29 -8.91 -12.64 4.50
CA ILE A 29 -9.17 -12.95 3.08
C ILE A 29 -10.53 -12.40 2.63
N HIS A 30 -11.58 -12.53 3.46
CA HIS A 30 -12.89 -11.98 3.15
C HIS A 30 -12.89 -10.45 3.05
N LYS A 31 -12.18 -9.76 3.96
CA LYS A 31 -12.02 -8.30 3.88
C LYS A 31 -11.33 -7.88 2.59
N GLU A 32 -10.28 -8.59 2.19
CA GLU A 32 -9.53 -8.29 0.97
C GLU A 32 -10.34 -8.55 -0.31
N GLN A 33 -11.18 -9.59 -0.32
CA GLN A 33 -12.09 -9.86 -1.44
C GLN A 33 -13.23 -8.84 -1.51
N GLN A 34 -13.76 -8.42 -0.35
CA GLN A 34 -14.81 -7.42 -0.30
C GLN A 34 -14.31 -6.05 -0.77
N THR A 35 -13.13 -5.61 -0.31
CA THR A 35 -12.52 -4.36 -0.77
C THR A 35 -12.23 -4.38 -2.28
N LYS A 36 -11.73 -5.49 -2.82
CA LYS A 36 -11.52 -5.66 -4.28
C LYS A 36 -12.83 -5.64 -5.09
N THR A 37 -13.92 -6.18 -4.53
CA THR A 37 -15.23 -6.20 -5.18
C THR A 37 -15.90 -4.83 -5.18
N GLU A 38 -15.81 -4.11 -4.06
CA GLU A 38 -16.27 -2.72 -3.92
C GLU A 38 -15.43 -1.76 -4.77
N GLU A 39 -14.13 -1.99 -4.90
CA GLU A 39 -13.24 -1.24 -5.79
C GLU A 39 -13.68 -1.33 -7.26
N LYS A 40 -13.98 -2.55 -7.73
CA LYS A 40 -14.44 -2.80 -9.09
C LYS A 40 -15.86 -2.28 -9.37
N SER A 41 -16.67 -2.04 -8.34
CA SER A 41 -18.05 -1.57 -8.52
C SER A 41 -18.13 -0.06 -8.72
N ILE A 42 -17.33 0.74 -8.00
CA ILE A 42 -17.39 2.21 -8.06
C ILE A 42 -17.06 2.72 -9.47
N TYR A 43 -15.93 2.29 -10.04
CA TYR A 43 -15.54 2.68 -11.40
C TYR A 43 -16.62 2.37 -12.45
N LYS A 44 -17.29 1.21 -12.33
CA LYS A 44 -18.35 0.82 -13.27
C LYS A 44 -19.58 1.73 -13.20
N THR A 45 -19.87 2.31 -12.04
CA THR A 45 -21.02 3.20 -11.81
C THR A 45 -20.77 4.64 -12.26
N LEU A 46 -19.52 5.02 -12.56
CA LEU A 46 -19.19 6.35 -13.03
C LEU A 46 -19.77 6.64 -14.42
N SER A 47 -19.96 7.93 -14.70
CA SER A 47 -20.26 8.41 -16.05
C SER A 47 -19.09 8.11 -17.00
N GLU A 48 -19.34 8.04 -18.31
CA GLU A 48 -18.26 7.81 -19.29
C GLU A 48 -17.20 8.91 -19.29
N SER A 49 -17.58 10.16 -18.99
CA SER A 49 -16.62 11.25 -18.80
C SER A 49 -15.77 11.04 -17.54
N ASP A 50 -16.37 10.63 -16.44
CA ASP A 50 -15.65 10.40 -15.18
C ASP A 50 -14.74 9.18 -15.24
N LYS A 51 -15.14 8.12 -15.97
CA LYS A 51 -14.25 6.98 -16.24
C LYS A 51 -13.01 7.41 -17.00
N LYS A 52 -13.17 8.21 -18.07
CA LYS A 52 -12.03 8.74 -18.83
C LYS A 52 -11.12 9.61 -17.96
N ALA A 53 -11.68 10.46 -17.10
CA ALA A 53 -10.90 11.24 -16.15
C ALA A 53 -10.13 10.33 -15.18
N ALA A 54 -10.80 9.31 -14.62
CA ALA A 54 -10.17 8.32 -13.75
C ALA A 54 -9.01 7.59 -14.46
N ASP A 55 -9.20 7.17 -15.71
CA ASP A 55 -8.17 6.49 -16.51
C ASP A 55 -6.96 7.40 -16.80
N ILE A 56 -7.19 8.68 -17.05
CA ILE A 56 -6.12 9.67 -17.24
C ILE A 56 -5.30 9.82 -15.95
N TYR A 57 -5.97 10.02 -14.82
CA TYR A 57 -5.30 10.17 -13.53
C TYR A 57 -4.58 8.90 -13.07
N ALA A 58 -5.19 7.73 -13.32
CA ALA A 58 -4.60 6.42 -13.06
C ALA A 58 -3.26 6.27 -13.79
N LYS A 59 -3.23 6.67 -15.07
CA LYS A 59 -2.00 6.68 -15.86
C LYS A 59 -0.99 7.72 -15.37
N LEU A 60 -1.44 8.92 -15.00
CA LEU A 60 -0.57 10.01 -14.56
C LEU A 60 0.14 9.71 -13.24
N TYR A 61 -0.56 9.10 -12.29
CA TYR A 61 -0.07 8.84 -10.93
C TYR A 61 0.31 7.37 -10.68
N GLU A 62 0.40 6.58 -11.74
CA GLU A 62 0.78 5.15 -11.68
C GLU A 62 -0.08 4.41 -10.65
N GLU A 63 -1.40 4.56 -10.77
CA GLU A 63 -2.41 4.09 -9.82
C GLU A 63 -3.55 3.39 -10.56
N SER A 64 -4.39 2.62 -9.86
CA SER A 64 -5.54 1.96 -10.52
C SER A 64 -6.70 2.94 -10.75
N ALA A 65 -7.41 2.79 -11.88
CA ALA A 65 -8.61 3.57 -12.17
C ALA A 65 -9.67 3.39 -11.09
N GLU A 66 -9.73 2.21 -10.47
CA GLU A 66 -10.63 1.94 -9.36
C GLU A 66 -10.26 2.68 -8.07
N ASN A 67 -8.97 2.77 -7.72
CA ASN A 67 -8.54 3.54 -6.55
C ASN A 67 -8.74 5.05 -6.77
N VAL A 68 -8.43 5.54 -7.98
CA VAL A 68 -8.75 6.92 -8.38
C VAL A 68 -10.25 7.18 -8.25
N SER A 69 -11.10 6.26 -8.72
CA SER A 69 -12.56 6.37 -8.62
C SER A 69 -13.05 6.41 -7.18
N ARG A 70 -12.39 5.68 -6.27
CA ARG A 70 -12.68 5.70 -4.83
C ARG A 70 -12.31 7.04 -4.20
N ILE A 71 -11.16 7.61 -4.56
CA ILE A 71 -10.75 8.94 -4.11
C ILE A 71 -11.73 9.99 -4.64
N TYR A 72 -12.14 9.87 -5.91
CA TYR A 72 -13.17 10.70 -6.49
C TYR A 72 -14.50 10.58 -5.76
N GLN A 73 -14.98 9.37 -5.45
CA GLN A 73 -16.23 9.20 -4.70
C GLN A 73 -16.20 9.88 -3.32
N LYS A 74 -15.04 9.88 -2.64
CA LYS A 74 -14.87 10.53 -1.33
C LYS A 74 -14.81 12.04 -1.42
N THR A 75 -14.21 12.57 -2.48
CA THR A 75 -13.98 14.02 -2.65
C THR A 75 -15.08 14.71 -3.44
N ASN A 76 -15.77 13.95 -4.30
CA ASN A 76 -16.77 14.35 -5.28
C ASN A 76 -16.33 15.55 -6.14
N ASP A 77 -15.02 15.63 -6.43
CA ASP A 77 -14.39 16.78 -7.07
C ASP A 77 -13.02 16.36 -7.65
N TRP A 78 -12.81 16.58 -8.95
CA TRP A 78 -11.59 16.17 -9.63
C TRP A 78 -10.34 16.98 -9.24
N GLU A 79 -10.50 18.24 -8.83
CA GLU A 79 -9.38 19.06 -8.35
C GLU A 79 -8.91 18.56 -6.97
N LYS A 80 -9.86 18.24 -6.08
CA LYS A 80 -9.55 17.64 -4.78
C LYS A 80 -8.98 16.25 -4.92
N THR A 81 -9.50 15.46 -5.87
CA THR A 81 -8.95 14.14 -6.21
C THR A 81 -7.50 14.26 -6.66
N ASN A 82 -7.21 15.21 -7.56
CA ASN A 82 -5.86 15.47 -8.03
C ASN A 82 -4.90 15.83 -6.88
N LYS A 83 -5.30 16.74 -5.98
CA LYS A 83 -4.48 17.13 -4.81
C LYS A 83 -4.15 15.94 -3.91
N GLN A 84 -5.10 15.02 -3.73
CA GLN A 84 -4.88 13.82 -2.92
C GLN A 84 -3.92 12.85 -3.63
N LEU A 85 -4.12 12.60 -4.93
CA LEU A 85 -3.24 11.73 -5.73
C LEU A 85 -1.81 12.29 -5.81
N GLU A 86 -1.67 13.60 -6.03
CA GLU A 86 -0.39 14.30 -6.03
C GLU A 86 0.35 14.10 -4.70
N LYS A 87 -0.35 14.28 -3.57
CA LYS A 87 0.21 14.01 -2.25
C LYS A 87 0.68 12.56 -2.12
N GLU A 88 -0.14 11.58 -2.51
CA GLU A 88 0.20 10.15 -2.44
C GLU A 88 1.34 9.76 -3.38
N PHE A 89 1.52 10.48 -4.49
CA PHE A 89 2.58 10.22 -5.46
C PHE A 89 3.94 10.72 -4.97
N PHE A 90 3.99 11.95 -4.44
CA PHE A 90 5.23 12.63 -4.06
C PHE A 90 5.64 12.40 -2.61
N THR A 91 4.72 11.94 -1.76
CA THR A 91 4.99 11.74 -0.32
C THR A 91 4.75 10.30 0.11
N ILE A 92 5.45 9.91 1.17
CA ILE A 92 5.28 8.64 1.86
C ILE A 92 4.54 8.95 3.15
N ASP A 93 3.37 8.33 3.32
CA ASP A 93 2.56 8.49 4.52
C ASP A 93 3.37 8.21 5.80
N GLU A 94 3.18 9.02 6.85
CA GLU A 94 3.95 8.90 8.09
C GLU A 94 3.83 7.54 8.75
N ASN A 95 2.64 6.93 8.71
CA ASN A 95 2.44 5.60 9.27
C ASN A 95 3.21 4.55 8.44
N ILE A 96 3.27 4.72 7.12
CA ILE A 96 4.10 3.87 6.25
C ILE A 96 5.59 4.09 6.56
N LYS A 97 6.05 5.34 6.69
CA LYS A 97 7.45 5.65 7.09
C LYS A 97 7.83 4.92 8.38
N TYR A 98 6.96 4.95 9.38
CA TYR A 98 7.18 4.27 10.65
C TYR A 98 7.29 2.74 10.49
N GLN A 99 6.43 2.11 9.69
CA GLN A 99 6.56 0.67 9.41
C GLN A 99 7.85 0.35 8.63
N MET A 100 8.18 1.15 7.61
CA MET A 100 9.40 0.96 6.82
C MET A 100 10.65 1.12 7.68
N GLN A 101 10.67 2.05 8.63
CA GLN A 101 11.77 2.15 9.60
C GLN A 101 11.96 0.87 10.40
N LYS A 102 10.87 0.26 10.89
CA LYS A 102 10.93 -1.05 11.58
C LYS A 102 11.45 -2.17 10.68
N GLU A 103 11.16 -2.09 9.38
CA GLU A 103 11.65 -3.04 8.38
C GLU A 103 13.13 -2.82 8.01
N GLY A 104 13.76 -1.76 8.51
CA GLY A 104 15.18 -1.45 8.30
C GLY A 104 15.46 -0.40 7.22
N TYR A 105 14.46 0.36 6.77
CA TYR A 105 14.68 1.56 5.95
C TYR A 105 15.18 2.73 6.80
N ARG A 106 16.04 3.56 6.21
CA ARG A 106 16.53 4.77 6.86
C ARG A 106 15.56 5.93 6.66
N LEU A 107 15.33 6.72 7.71
CA LEU A 107 14.50 7.91 7.62
C LEU A 107 15.04 8.90 6.60
N GLU A 108 16.36 9.09 6.57
CA GLU A 108 17.00 10.00 5.62
C GLU A 108 16.81 9.54 4.17
N ASP A 109 16.76 8.23 3.92
CA ASP A 109 16.48 7.70 2.59
C ASP A 109 14.99 7.86 2.24
N LEU A 110 14.06 7.70 3.20
CA LEU A 110 12.64 7.98 3.00
C LEU A 110 12.39 9.44 2.60
N GLU A 111 12.96 10.39 3.34
CA GLU A 111 12.84 11.83 3.02
C GLU A 111 13.52 12.19 1.70
N LYS A 112 14.67 11.56 1.40
CA LYS A 112 15.36 11.79 0.13
C LYS A 112 14.55 11.25 -1.06
N ALA A 113 13.83 10.14 -0.89
CA ALA A 113 12.93 9.62 -1.93
C ALA A 113 11.83 10.61 -2.28
N GLU A 114 11.23 11.29 -1.30
CA GLU A 114 10.20 12.32 -1.53
C GLU A 114 10.76 13.53 -2.28
N LYS A 115 11.96 14.01 -1.89
CA LYS A 115 12.62 15.12 -2.60
C LYS A 115 12.94 14.76 -4.05
N LEU A 116 13.49 13.56 -4.28
CA LEU A 116 13.79 13.06 -5.61
C LEU A 116 12.52 12.83 -6.42
N SER A 117 11.41 12.44 -5.78
CA SER A 117 10.12 12.27 -6.43
C SER A 117 9.66 13.59 -7.06
N VAL A 118 9.71 14.68 -6.31
CA VAL A 118 9.36 16.03 -6.81
C VAL A 118 10.30 16.48 -7.95
N GLN A 119 11.59 16.17 -7.84
CA GLN A 119 12.58 16.56 -8.86
C GLN A 119 12.47 15.76 -10.16
N THR A 120 12.16 14.46 -10.06
CA THR A 120 12.21 13.54 -11.20
C THR A 120 10.84 13.22 -11.81
N GLY A 121 9.75 13.54 -11.10
CA GLY A 121 8.41 13.12 -11.47
C GLY A 121 8.16 11.62 -11.31
N LYS A 122 9.01 10.89 -10.55
CA LYS A 122 8.84 9.46 -10.26
C LYS A 122 8.19 9.27 -8.90
N LYS A 123 7.36 8.23 -8.73
CA LYS A 123 6.65 7.98 -7.46
C LYS A 123 7.61 7.75 -6.29
N ALA A 124 7.41 8.46 -5.18
CA ALA A 124 8.31 8.42 -4.01
C ALA A 124 8.46 7.00 -3.44
N MET A 125 7.34 6.26 -3.38
CA MET A 125 7.33 4.87 -2.90
C MET A 125 8.15 3.92 -3.78
N GLU A 126 8.20 4.15 -5.09
CA GLU A 126 9.01 3.33 -5.99
C GLU A 126 10.50 3.63 -5.83
N LEU A 127 10.87 4.90 -5.72
CA LEU A 127 12.24 5.34 -5.47
C LEU A 127 12.81 4.73 -4.19
N ILE A 128 12.07 4.78 -3.07
CA ILE A 128 12.55 4.18 -1.82
C ILE A 128 12.64 2.65 -1.89
N ARG A 129 11.70 1.98 -2.56
CA ARG A 129 11.76 0.51 -2.74
C ARG A 129 12.94 0.10 -3.60
N ALA A 130 13.25 0.87 -4.64
CA ALA A 130 14.42 0.68 -5.49
C ALA A 130 15.74 0.98 -4.74
N LYS A 131 15.74 1.96 -3.82
CA LYS A 131 16.86 2.21 -2.92
C LYS A 131 17.04 1.09 -1.89
N GLY A 132 15.95 0.51 -1.41
CA GLY A 132 15.95 -0.60 -0.47
C GLY A 132 16.34 -0.23 0.95
N LYS A 133 16.58 -1.27 1.74
CA LYS A 133 16.87 -1.18 3.18
C LYS A 133 18.30 -0.72 3.42
N ALA A 134 18.61 -0.31 4.65
CA ALA A 134 19.97 0.05 5.07
C ALA A 134 20.97 -1.09 4.81
N SER A 135 20.54 -2.34 5.01
CA SER A 135 21.33 -3.55 4.78
C SER A 135 21.79 -3.74 3.35
N ASP A 136 21.03 -3.21 2.38
CA ASP A 136 21.25 -3.46 0.95
C ASP A 136 22.45 -2.65 0.41
N LYS A 137 22.92 -1.63 1.16
CA LYS A 137 24.08 -0.77 0.83
C LYS A 137 24.03 -0.14 -0.58
N ARG A 138 22.87 -0.10 -1.23
CA ARG A 138 22.65 0.57 -2.52
C ARG A 138 22.81 2.08 -2.38
N LYS A 139 23.40 2.73 -3.38
CA LYS A 139 23.57 4.18 -3.43
C LYS A 139 22.44 4.79 -4.24
N TRP A 140 22.16 6.06 -3.98
CA TRP A 140 21.17 6.80 -4.77
C TRP A 140 21.56 6.94 -6.25
N SER A 141 22.85 6.97 -6.56
CA SER A 141 23.37 6.97 -7.94
C SER A 141 23.03 5.71 -8.73
N ASP A 142 22.62 4.64 -8.05
CA ASP A 142 22.24 3.38 -8.68
C ASP A 142 20.74 3.34 -8.99
N VAL A 143 19.97 4.27 -8.41
CA VAL A 143 18.49 4.34 -8.47
C VAL A 143 18.04 5.48 -9.40
N VAL A 144 18.71 6.61 -9.32
CA VAL A 144 18.45 7.81 -10.13
C VAL A 144 19.73 8.22 -10.85
N LYS A 145 19.56 8.85 -12.01
CA LYS A 145 20.72 9.29 -12.80
C LYS A 145 21.47 10.38 -12.06
N LYS A 146 22.77 10.54 -12.30
CA LYS A 146 23.59 11.53 -11.57
C LYS A 146 23.13 12.97 -11.80
N GLU A 147 22.51 13.25 -12.93
CA GLU A 147 21.99 14.57 -13.30
C GLU A 147 20.70 14.90 -12.53
N GLU A 148 20.06 13.90 -11.92
CA GLU A 148 18.81 14.00 -11.15
C GLU A 148 19.07 14.05 -9.63
N LEU A 149 20.33 14.09 -9.19
CA LEU A 149 20.77 13.88 -7.80
C LEU A 149 21.20 15.12 -7.02
#